data_AF-A0A356NLX7-F1
#
_entry.id   AF-A0A356NLX7-F1
#
_cell.length_a   1.000
_cell.length_b   1.000
_cell.length_c   1.000
_cell.angle_alpha   90.00
_cell.angle_beta   90.00
_cell.angle_gamma   90.00
#
_symmetry.space_group_name_H-M   'P 1'
#
loop_
_entity.id
_entity.type
_entity.pdbx_description
1 polymer ?
#
loop_
_entity_poly.entity_id
_entity_poly.type
_entity_poly.pdbx_seq_one_letter_code
_entity_poly.pdbx_strand_id
1 'polypeptide(L)'
;GDEGRALSPAWQDFADGRILSGTQAYELGFVDELGSFEVAVDRAKSLAGIETANLIAYEKPFSLSSFFRFLGKASAQNKVKVDIGLDIPRLEAGRLYLLSPTFIQ
;
A
#
# COMPACT_ATOMS: atom_id res chain seq x y z
N GLY A 1 -7.77 21.03 26.98
CA GLY A 1 -6.62 21.03 26.06
C GLY A 1 -7.15 21.58 24.78
N ASP A 2 -7.24 22.90 24.78
CA ASP A 2 -8.17 23.69 23.99
C ASP A 2 -7.88 23.62 22.50
N GLU A 3 -8.98 23.68 21.77
CA GLU A 3 -9.25 23.95 20.36
C GLU A 3 -8.08 24.06 19.37
N GLY A 4 -8.31 23.55 18.14
CA GLY A 4 -7.38 23.66 17.03
C GLY A 4 -6.88 25.10 16.81
N ARG A 5 -5.73 25.22 16.15
CA ARG A 5 -5.03 26.48 15.95
C ARG A 5 -5.87 27.40 15.07
N ALA A 6 -6.13 28.61 15.56
CA ALA A 6 -6.76 29.65 14.76
C ALA A 6 -5.88 30.03 13.56
N LEU A 7 -6.51 30.26 12.41
CA LEU A 7 -5.82 30.73 11.22
C LEU A 7 -5.23 32.13 11.44
N SER A 8 -4.02 32.34 10.93
CA SER A 8 -3.39 33.66 10.89
C SER A 8 -4.24 34.63 10.06
N PRO A 9 -4.39 35.91 10.43
CA PRO A 9 -5.14 36.89 9.62
C PRO A 9 -4.71 36.98 8.15
N ALA A 10 -3.45 36.64 7.84
CA ALA A 10 -2.89 36.65 6.49
C ALA A 10 -2.98 35.28 5.77
N TRP A 11 -3.68 34.28 6.32
CA TRP A 11 -3.69 32.91 5.75
C TRP A 11 -4.12 32.86 4.27
N GLN A 12 -5.00 33.80 3.87
CA GLN A 12 -5.55 33.89 2.51
C GLN A 12 -4.48 34.17 1.46
N ASP A 13 -3.44 34.93 1.82
CA ASP A 13 -2.33 35.27 0.92
C ASP A 13 -1.46 34.04 0.59
N PHE A 14 -1.60 32.96 1.38
CA PHE A 14 -0.87 31.70 1.23
C PHE A 14 -1.75 30.57 0.67
N ALA A 15 -3.03 30.84 0.39
CA ALA A 15 -3.98 29.88 -0.18
C ALA A 15 -3.96 29.87 -1.72
N ASP A 16 -2.79 30.03 -2.33
CA ASP A 16 -2.58 30.11 -3.78
C ASP A 16 -2.08 28.80 -4.43
N GLY A 17 -1.95 27.74 -3.62
CA GLY A 17 -1.49 26.41 -4.06
C GLY A 17 0.02 26.20 -3.96
N ARG A 18 0.79 27.15 -3.41
CA ARG A 18 2.22 26.94 -3.14
C ARG A 18 2.46 25.86 -2.07
N ILE A 19 3.66 25.28 -2.10
CA ILE A 19 4.11 24.34 -1.07
C ILE A 19 4.64 25.12 0.13
N LEU A 20 4.26 24.69 1.33
CA LEU A 20 4.72 25.24 2.61
C LEU A 20 5.50 24.18 3.38
N SER A 21 6.51 24.60 4.14
CA SER A 21 7.09 23.73 5.17
C SER A 21 6.09 23.48 6.30
N GLY A 22 6.30 22.42 7.08
CA GLY A 22 5.48 22.18 8.28
C GLY A 22 5.48 23.38 9.25
N THR A 23 6.63 24.04 9.43
CA THR A 23 6.74 25.23 10.28
C THR A 23 5.94 26.42 9.74
N GLN A 24 5.98 26.69 8.44
CA GLN A 24 5.17 27.74 7.81
C GLN A 24 3.68 27.44 7.93
N ALA A 25 3.28 26.19 7.69
CA ALA A 25 1.89 25.76 7.84
C ALA A 25 1.39 25.90 9.28
N TYR A 26 2.25 25.60 10.26
CA TYR A 26 1.96 25.80 11.68
C TYR A 26 1.81 27.28 12.05
N GLU A 27 2.71 28.16 11.58
CA GLU A 27 2.62 29.61 11.82
C GLU A 27 1.35 30.23 11.24
N LEU A 28 0.90 29.75 10.07
CA LEU A 28 -0.31 30.22 9.39
C LEU A 28 -1.61 29.62 9.96
N GLY A 29 -1.50 28.62 10.85
CA GLY A 29 -2.65 27.94 11.45
C GLY A 29 -3.25 26.81 10.62
N PHE A 30 -2.55 26.34 9.58
CA PHE A 30 -2.96 25.17 8.80
C PHE A 30 -2.62 23.83 9.48
N VAL A 31 -1.73 23.85 10.48
CA VAL A 31 -1.34 22.68 11.28
C VAL A 31 -1.42 23.04 12.75
N ASP A 32 -2.07 22.19 13.56
CA ASP A 32 -2.26 22.43 15.00
C ASP A 32 -0.99 22.23 15.81
N GLU A 33 -0.19 21.21 15.45
CA GLU A 33 0.96 20.74 16.20
C GLU A 33 2.07 20.21 15.28
N LEU A 34 3.33 20.52 15.62
CA LEU A 34 4.50 20.02 14.91
C LEU A 34 5.02 18.73 15.58
N GLY A 35 5.26 17.69 14.80
CA GLY A 35 5.79 16.45 15.31
C GLY A 35 5.89 15.36 14.26
N SER A 36 6.38 14.21 14.68
CA SER A 36 6.37 12.97 13.91
C SER A 36 5.06 12.19 14.12
N PHE A 37 4.97 11.00 13.55
CA PHE A 37 3.83 10.10 13.73
C PHE A 37 3.59 9.75 15.21
N GLU A 38 4.66 9.58 15.98
CA GLU A 38 4.60 9.27 17.41
C GLU A 38 3.87 10.37 18.19
N VAL A 39 4.15 11.63 17.89
CA VAL A 39 3.46 12.78 18.50
C VAL A 39 1.97 12.76 18.18
N ALA A 40 1.59 12.44 16.93
CA ALA A 40 0.20 12.32 16.54
C ALA A 40 -0.53 11.19 17.29
N VAL A 41 0.14 10.05 17.50
CA VAL A 41 -0.39 8.91 18.25
C VAL A 41 -0.60 9.26 19.72
N ASP A 42 0.39 9.90 20.34
CA ASP A 42 0.31 10.28 21.75
C ASP A 42 -0.73 11.39 21.98
N ARG A 43 -0.87 12.31 21.03
CA ARG A 43 -1.95 13.30 21.03
C ARG A 43 -3.32 12.64 20.93
N ALA A 44 -3.49 11.66 20.04
CA ALA A 44 -4.74 10.92 19.91
C ALA A 44 -5.10 10.14 21.19
N LYS A 45 -4.12 9.48 21.82
CA LYS A 45 -4.29 8.81 23.12
C LYS A 45 -4.70 9.79 24.22
N SER A 46 -4.04 10.95 24.28
CA SER A 46 -4.35 12.01 25.25
C SER A 46 -5.77 12.54 25.08
N LEU A 47 -6.22 12.78 23.84
CA LEU A 47 -7.59 13.22 23.54
C LEU A 47 -8.63 12.15 23.90
N ALA A 48 -8.29 10.86 23.71
CA ALA A 48 -9.15 9.75 24.08
C ALA A 48 -9.11 9.39 25.58
N GLY A 49 -8.17 9.97 26.35
CA GLY A 49 -7.99 9.66 27.77
C GLY A 49 -7.47 8.24 28.03
N ILE A 50 -6.71 7.66 27.11
CA ILE A 50 -6.16 6.29 27.22
C ILE A 50 -4.64 6.32 27.29
N GLU A 51 -4.04 5.36 28.01
CA GLU A 51 -2.58 5.22 28.11
C GLU A 51 -2.01 4.28 27.05
N THR A 52 -2.78 3.24 26.69
CA THR A 52 -2.36 2.20 25.76
C THR A 52 -3.33 2.11 24.58
N ALA A 53 -2.79 1.86 23.39
CA ALA A 53 -3.56 1.69 22.16
C ALA A 53 -2.93 0.59 21.31
N ASN A 54 -3.76 -0.19 20.63
CA ASN A 54 -3.31 -1.13 19.61
C ASN A 54 -3.38 -0.46 18.24
N LEU A 55 -2.23 -0.16 17.63
CA LEU A 55 -2.16 0.47 16.31
C LEU A 55 -2.25 -0.61 15.23
N ILE A 56 -3.19 -0.45 14.30
CA ILE A 56 -3.32 -1.32 13.14
C ILE A 56 -3.14 -0.51 11.86
N ALA A 57 -2.42 -1.06 10.89
CA ALA A 57 -2.28 -0.50 9.56
C ALA A 57 -2.75 -1.54 8.53
N TYR A 58 -3.59 -1.12 7.59
CA TYR A 58 -4.00 -1.98 6.49
C TYR A 58 -2.97 -1.90 5.37
N GLU A 59 -2.18 -2.95 5.24
CA GLU A 59 -1.23 -3.09 4.15
C GLU A 59 -1.76 -4.02 3.07
N LYS A 60 -1.36 -3.78 1.83
CA LYS A 60 -1.64 -4.71 0.75
C LYS A 60 -0.92 -6.02 1.05
N PRO A 61 -1.62 -7.18 1.03
CA PRO A 61 -0.96 -8.44 1.31
C PRO A 61 0.19 -8.66 0.31
N PHE A 62 1.35 -9.03 0.83
CA PHE A 62 2.47 -9.41 0.00
C PHE A 62 2.07 -10.60 -0.87
N SER A 63 2.03 -10.38 -2.19
CA SER A 63 1.70 -11.43 -3.14
C SER A 63 2.97 -11.86 -3.85
N LEU A 64 3.38 -13.10 -3.64
CA LEU A 64 4.46 -13.73 -4.38
C LEU A 64 4.25 -13.60 -5.89
N SER A 65 3.02 -13.70 -6.39
CA SER A 65 2.70 -13.49 -7.80
C SER A 65 3.06 -12.08 -8.31
N SER A 66 2.89 -11.05 -7.48
CA SER A 66 3.26 -9.67 -7.83
C SER A 66 4.77 -9.47 -7.80
N PHE A 67 5.47 -10.12 -6.85
CA PHE A 67 6.93 -10.15 -6.79
C PHE A 67 7.53 -10.87 -8.01
N PHE A 68 7.03 -12.07 -8.35
CA PHE A 68 7.48 -12.83 -9.52
C PHE A 68 7.15 -12.13 -10.85
N ARG A 69 6.04 -11.39 -10.94
CA ARG A 69 5.73 -10.58 -12.12
C ARG A 69 6.70 -9.40 -12.29
N PHE A 70 7.13 -8.79 -11.19
CA PHE A 70 8.15 -7.74 -11.23
C PHE A 70 9.52 -8.30 -11.62
N LEU A 71 9.94 -9.41 -11.02
CA LEU A 71 11.19 -10.09 -11.33
C LEU A 71 11.21 -10.67 -12.76
N GLY A 72 10.11 -11.26 -13.21
CA GLY A 72 9.96 -11.79 -14.57
C GLY A 72 9.95 -10.71 -15.65
N LYS A 73 9.57 -9.47 -15.34
CA LYS A 73 9.69 -8.32 -16.27
C LYS A 73 11.13 -7.84 -16.43
N ALA A 74 12.01 -8.07 -15.45
CA ALA A 74 13.45 -7.80 -15.59
C ALA A 74 14.14 -8.81 -16.54
N SER A 75 13.58 -10.02 -16.66
CA SER A 75 14.01 -11.06 -17.61
C SER A 75 12.97 -11.25 -18.71
N ALA A 76 12.68 -10.20 -19.48
CA ALA A 76 11.79 -10.27 -20.62
C ALA A 76 12.41 -11.09 -21.78
N GLN A 77 12.52 -12.42 -21.64
CA GLN A 77 12.64 -13.32 -22.80
C GLN A 77 12.39 -14.84 -22.61
N ASN A 78 12.13 -15.38 -21.42
CA ASN A 78 12.01 -16.85 -21.29
C ASN A 78 10.58 -17.31 -20.94
N LYS A 79 9.98 -18.08 -21.87
CA LYS A 79 8.77 -18.90 -21.64
C LYS A 79 8.98 -19.75 -20.38
N VAL A 80 8.25 -19.44 -19.31
CA VAL A 80 8.25 -20.27 -18.11
C VAL A 80 7.37 -21.50 -18.37
N LYS A 81 7.98 -22.65 -18.63
CA LYS A 81 7.29 -23.94 -18.52
C LYS A 81 7.17 -24.27 -17.05
N VAL A 82 5.96 -24.20 -16.51
CA VAL A 82 5.68 -24.62 -15.12
C VAL A 82 5.48 -26.13 -15.15
N ASP A 83 6.52 -26.87 -14.77
CA ASP A 83 6.46 -28.32 -14.66
C ASP A 83 5.97 -28.69 -13.25
N ILE A 84 4.76 -29.22 -13.16
CA ILE A 84 4.03 -29.46 -11.90
C ILE A 84 4.34 -30.85 -11.31
N GLY A 85 5.37 -31.54 -11.83
CA GLY A 85 5.70 -32.91 -11.44
C GLY A 85 4.64 -33.95 -11.83
N LEU A 86 3.69 -33.59 -12.69
CA LEU A 86 2.74 -34.52 -13.29
C LEU A 86 3.39 -35.10 -14.56
N ASP A 87 3.79 -36.37 -14.48
CA ASP A 87 4.22 -37.13 -15.67
C ASP A 87 3.00 -37.31 -16.58
N ILE A 88 2.91 -36.53 -17.67
CA ILE A 88 1.78 -36.61 -18.60
C ILE A 88 1.83 -38.01 -19.24
N PRO A 89 0.82 -38.87 -19.03
CA PRO A 89 0.85 -40.22 -19.55
C PRO A 89 0.88 -40.17 -21.09
N ARG A 90 1.78 -40.94 -21.70
CA ARG A 90 1.85 -41.06 -23.15
C ARG A 90 0.54 -41.67 -23.67
N LEU A 91 -0.19 -40.92 -24.47
CA LEU A 91 -1.46 -41.37 -25.03
C LEU A 91 -1.21 -42.52 -26.01
N GLU A 92 -1.93 -43.63 -25.83
CA GLU A 92 -1.88 -44.78 -26.73
C GLU A 92 -2.88 -44.59 -27.88
N ALA A 93 -2.42 -44.81 -29.11
CA ALA A 93 -3.27 -44.70 -30.29
C ALA A 93 -4.45 -45.67 -30.23
N GLY A 94 -5.64 -45.20 -30.61
CA GLY A 94 -6.87 -46.01 -30.68
C GLY A 94 -7.67 -46.09 -29.38
N ARG A 95 -7.26 -45.42 -28.30
CA ARG A 95 -8.06 -45.27 -27.08
C ARG A 95 -8.69 -43.88 -26.99
N LEU A 96 -9.92 -43.82 -26.49
CA LEU A 96 -10.58 -42.54 -26.21
C LEU A 96 -10.06 -41.97 -24.88
N TYR A 97 -9.55 -40.75 -24.92
CA TYR A 97 -9.17 -39.99 -23.73
C TYR A 97 -9.97 -38.68 -23.69
N LEU A 98 -10.49 -38.34 -22.51
CA LEU A 98 -11.11 -37.04 -22.28
C LEU A 98 -10.01 -36.04 -21.91
N LEU A 99 -9.63 -35.19 -22.86
CA LEU A 99 -8.67 -34.10 -22.62
C LEU A 99 -9.42 -32.83 -22.24
N SER A 100 -8.96 -32.12 -21.21
CA SER A 100 -9.56 -30.85 -20.83
C SER A 100 -9.31 -29.81 -21.93
N PRO A 101 -10.25 -28.86 -22.17
CA PRO A 101 -10.10 -27.83 -23.21
C PRO A 101 -8.86 -26.94 -23.01
N THR A 102 -8.33 -26.88 -21.79
CA THR A 102 -7.13 -26.09 -21.46
C THR A 102 -5.85 -26.65 -22.11
N PHE A 103 -5.84 -27.92 -22.53
CA PHE A 103 -4.68 -28.58 -23.13
C PHE A 103 -4.59 -28.45 -24.67
N ILE A 104 -5.62 -27.92 -25.34
CA ILE A 104 -5.73 -27.91 -26.82
C ILE A 104 -5.31 -26.54 -27.43
N GLN A 105 -4.81 -25.61 -26.61
CA GLN A 105 -4.49 -24.25 -27.04
C GLN A 105 -2.99 -23.95 -27.11
#